data_AF-A0A9E3EJC9-F1
#
_entry.id   AF-A0A9E3EJC9-F1
#
_cell.length_a   1.000
_cell.length_b   1.000
_cell.length_c   1.000
_cell.angle_alpha   90.00
_cell.angle_beta   90.00
_cell.angle_gamma   90.00
#
_symmetry.space_group_name_H-M   'P 1'
#
loop_
_entity.id
_entity.type
_entity.pdbx_description
1 polymer ?
#
loop_
_entity_poly.entity_id
_entity_poly.type
_entity_poly.pdbx_seq_one_letter_code
_entity_poly.pdbx_strand_id
1 'polypeptide(L)' 'ILHGLCTYGTACRAIVSTICKYDAKKIAGFDVRFSAPVFPGETIVTEMWVDGAIVSFRCKLKERDAVVINNGKCTLA' A
#
# COMPACT_ATOMS: atom_id res chain seq x y z
N ILE A 1 -8.71 5.04 15.96
CA ILE A 1 -7.86 4.32 14.98
C ILE A 1 -7.68 5.20 13.75
N LEU A 2 -6.55 5.08 13.06
CA LEU A 2 -6.37 5.72 11.75
C LEU A 2 -7.32 5.05 10.74
N HIS A 3 -7.98 5.85 9.90
CA HIS A 3 -8.92 5.32 8.91
C HIS A 3 -8.22 4.37 7.94
N GLY A 4 -8.86 3.26 7.58
CA GLY A 4 -8.33 2.32 6.58
C GLY A 4 -8.00 3.01 5.26
N LEU A 5 -8.84 3.96 4.82
CA LEU A 5 -8.60 4.77 3.62
C LEU A 5 -7.37 5.70 3.73
N CYS A 6 -6.96 6.08 4.95
CA CYS A 6 -5.72 6.82 5.14
C CYS A 6 -4.51 5.90 4.89
N THR A 7 -4.50 4.70 5.48
CA THR A 7 -3.48 3.66 5.23
C THR A 7 -3.42 3.28 3.74
N TYR A 8 -4.59 3.17 3.09
CA TYR A 8 -4.71 2.97 1.65
C TYR A 8 -4.01 4.07 0.85
N GLY A 9 -4.28 5.34 1.18
CA GLY A 9 -3.63 6.48 0.53
C GLY A 9 -2.12 6.48 0.74
N THR A 10 -1.65 6.11 1.94
CA THR A 10 -0.22 5.95 2.24
C THR A 10 0.43 4.86 1.39
N ALA A 11 -0.22 3.71 1.24
CA ALA A 11 0.25 2.61 0.39
C ALA A 11 0.31 3.04 -1.09
N CYS A 12 -0.74 3.70 -1.58
CA CYS A 12 -0.81 4.21 -2.94
C CYS A 12 0.30 5.23 -3.21
N ARG A 13 0.51 6.19 -2.31
CA ARG A 13 1.61 7.16 -2.39
C ARG A 13 2.98 6.47 -2.46
N ALA A 14 3.19 5.42 -1.67
CA ALA A 14 4.45 4.67 -1.68
C ALA A 14 4.70 4.00 -3.03
N ILE A 15 3.67 3.42 -3.67
CA ILE A 15 3.78 2.84 -5.00
C ILE A 15 4.04 3.92 -6.05
N VAL A 16 3.33 5.05 -5.99
CA VAL A 16 3.51 6.17 -6.93
C VAL A 16 4.94 6.72 -6.87
N SER A 17 5.50 6.92 -5.68
CA SER A 17 6.86 7.43 -5.52
C SER A 17 7.92 6.43 -5.96
N THR A 18 7.72 5.14 -5.69
CA THR A 18 8.76 4.11 -5.87
C THR A 18 8.75 3.52 -7.27
N ILE A 19 7.58 3.25 -7.83
CA ILE A 19 7.40 2.51 -9.09
C ILE A 19 7.00 3.46 -10.22
N CYS A 20 6.05 4.36 -9.97
CA CYS A 20 5.52 5.23 -11.02
C CYS A 20 6.35 6.50 -11.27
N LYS A 21 7.42 6.75 -10.49
CA LYS A 21 8.24 7.97 -10.55
C LYS A 21 7.39 9.25 -10.46
N TYR A 22 6.44 9.26 -9.54
CA TYR A 22 5.46 10.34 -9.32
C TYR A 22 4.44 10.57 -10.45
N ASP A 23 4.38 9.70 -11.47
CA ASP A 23 3.31 9.76 -12.46
C ASP A 23 2.10 8.93 -12.02
N ALA A 24 1.11 9.59 -11.42
CA ALA A 24 -0.11 8.96 -10.93
C ALA A 24 -0.98 8.37 -12.06
N LYS A 25 -0.83 8.83 -13.32
CA LYS A 25 -1.63 8.34 -14.45
C LYS A 25 -1.32 6.90 -14.82
N LYS A 26 -0.19 6.37 -14.33
CA LYS A 26 0.20 4.96 -14.53
C LYS A 26 -0.60 3.99 -13.69
N ILE A 27 -1.35 4.43 -12.69
CA ILE A 27 -2.20 3.54 -11.89
C ILE A 27 -3.55 3.38 -12.58
N ALA A 28 -3.82 2.19 -13.08
CA ALA A 28 -5.10 1.81 -13.69
C ALA A 28 -6.09 1.23 -12.68
N GLY A 29 -5.60 0.59 -11.62
CA GLY A 29 -6.44 -0.01 -10.57
C GLY A 29 -5.67 -0.20 -9.28
N PHE A 30 -6.37 -0.13 -8.14
CA PHE A 30 -5.75 -0.22 -6.82
C PHE A 30 -6.71 -0.87 -5.81
N ASP A 31 -6.51 -2.15 -5.55
CA ASP A 31 -7.37 -2.99 -4.71
C ASP A 31 -6.64 -3.41 -3.44
N VAL A 32 -7.37 -3.45 -2.31
CA VAL A 32 -6.81 -3.84 -1.01
C VAL A 32 -7.81 -4.64 -0.18
N ARG A 33 -7.28 -5.40 0.78
CA ARG A 33 -8.05 -5.89 1.93
C ARG A 33 -7.44 -5.36 3.24
N PHE A 34 -8.24 -4.67 4.03
CA PHE A 34 -7.86 -4.27 5.39
C PHE A 34 -7.91 -5.47 6.33
N SER A 35 -6.85 -5.69 7.11
CA SER A 35 -6.72 -6.86 7.99
C SER A 35 -6.57 -6.53 9.48
N ALA A 36 -6.09 -5.33 9.82
CA ALA A 36 -5.89 -4.91 11.21
C ALA A 36 -5.91 -3.37 11.33
N PRO A 37 -6.24 -2.82 12.51
CA PRO A 37 -6.25 -1.38 12.74
C PRO A 37 -4.82 -0.80 12.84
N VAL A 38 -4.68 0.44 12.38
CA VAL A 38 -3.49 1.28 12.56
C VAL A 38 -3.78 2.32 13.63
N PHE A 39 -2.83 2.57 14.52
CA PHE A 39 -2.88 3.66 15.49
C PHE A 39 -2.00 4.83 15.02
N PRO A 40 -2.44 6.09 15.24
CA PRO A 40 -1.62 7.26 14.92
C PRO A 40 -0.24 7.18 15.57
N GLY A 41 0.81 7.49 14.80
CA GLY A 41 2.20 7.43 15.23
C GLY A 41 2.92 6.12 14.87
N GLU A 42 2.20 5.06 14.47
CA GLU A 42 2.83 3.83 13.99
C GLU A 42 3.42 3.99 12.59
N THR A 43 4.51 3.27 12.31
CA THR A 43 5.24 3.32 11.05
C THR A 43 4.73 2.24 10.11
N ILE A 44 4.09 2.66 9.01
CA ILE A 44 3.64 1.76 7.95
C ILE A 44 4.82 1.43 7.02
N VAL A 45 5.14 0.15 6.89
CA VAL A 45 6.11 -0.39 5.93
C VAL A 45 5.34 -1.05 4.80
N THR A 46 5.55 -0.59 3.56
CA THR A 46 4.91 -1.15 2.36
C THR A 46 5.89 -2.04 1.62
N GLU A 47 5.64 -3.34 1.65
CA GLU A 47 6.37 -4.34 0.87
C GLU A 47 5.72 -4.45 -0.51
N MET A 48 6.52 -4.45 -1.57
CA MET A 48 6.05 -4.43 -2.96
C MET A 48 6.77 -5.50 -3.77
N TRP A 49 6.03 -6.19 -4.63
CA TRP A 49 6.53 -7.16 -5.60
C TRP A 49 5.99 -6.77 -6.98
N VAL A 50 6.88 -6.67 -7.96
CA VAL A 50 6.55 -6.21 -9.32
C VAL A 50 6.59 -7.39 -10.27
N ASP A 51 5.46 -7.64 -10.92
CA ASP A 51 5.29 -8.67 -11.96
C ASP A 51 4.65 -8.02 -13.19
N GLY A 52 5.50 -7.51 -14.09
CA GLY A 52 5.06 -6.77 -15.28
C GLY A 52 4.21 -5.55 -14.92
N ALA A 53 2.94 -5.58 -15.33
CA ALA A 53 1.97 -4.52 -15.07
C ALA A 53 1.25 -4.67 -13.71
N ILE A 54 1.52 -5.72 -12.94
CA ILE A 54 0.90 -5.94 -11.63
C ILE A 54 1.93 -5.70 -10.53
N VAL A 55 1.59 -4.84 -9.59
CA VAL A 55 2.32 -4.64 -8.35
C VAL A 55 1.51 -5.24 -7.22
N SER A 56 1.94 -6.40 -6.73
CA SER A 56 1.41 -6.95 -5.48
C SER A 56 2.05 -6.24 -4.30
N PHE A 57 1.29 -5.94 -3.25
CA PHE A 57 1.83 -5.27 -2.08
C PHE A 57 1.15 -5.67 -0.78
N ARG A 58 1.86 -5.44 0.32
CA ARG A 58 1.41 -5.66 1.68
C ARG A 58 1.89 -4.52 2.57
N CYS A 59 1.07 -4.11 3.54
CA CYS A 59 1.47 -3.12 4.53
C CYS A 59 1.55 -3.74 5.91
N LYS A 60 2.67 -3.49 6.60
CA LYS A 60 2.94 -3.92 7.96
C LYS A 60 3.23 -2.74 8.86
N LEU A 61 3.09 -2.93 10.17
CA LEU A 61 3.52 -1.96 11.17
C LEU A 61 4.87 -2.36 11.74
N LYS A 62 5.85 -1.45 11.68
CA LYS A 62 7.21 -1.71 12.14
C LYS A 62 7.25 -2.08 13.63
N GLU A 63 6.36 -1.48 14.42
CA GLU A 63 6.33 -1.58 15.88
C GLU A 63 5.78 -2.93 16.38
N ARG A 64 4.95 -3.61 15.59
CA ARG A 64 4.22 -4.82 16.03
C ARG A 64 4.30 -5.99 15.05
N ASP A 65 4.92 -5.81 13.89
CA ASP A 65 4.90 -6.74 12.75
C ASP A 65 3.48 -7.17 12.30
N ALA A 66 2.47 -6.37 12.65
CA ALA A 66 1.08 -6.64 12.30
C ALA A 66 0.81 -6.26 10.83
N VAL A 67 0.16 -7.15 10.09
CA VAL A 67 -0.29 -6.89 8.71
C VAL A 67 -1.60 -6.10 8.74
N VAL A 68 -1.60 -4.90 8.17
CA VAL A 68 -2.75 -3.98 8.18
C VAL A 68 -3.45 -3.87 6.83
N ILE A 69 -2.70 -4.05 5.74
CA ILE A 69 -3.24 -4.29 4.39
C ILE A 69 -2.64 -5.60 3.90
N ASN A 70 -3.50 -6.53 3.51
CA ASN A 70 -3.11 -7.79 2.90
C ASN A 70 -3.74 -7.91 1.49
N ASN A 71 -3.14 -8.76 0.65
CA ASN A 71 -3.57 -8.99 -0.74
C ASN A 71 -3.76 -7.67 -1.53
N GLY A 72 -2.86 -6.72 -1.36
CA GLY A 72 -2.88 -5.47 -2.13
C GLY A 72 -2.48 -5.73 -3.58
N LYS A 73 -3.23 -5.17 -4.53
CA LYS A 73 -2.95 -5.25 -5.96
C LYS A 73 -3.05 -3.86 -6.57
N CYS A 74 -1.96 -3.37 -7.15
CA CYS A 74 -1.97 -2.21 -8.02
C CYS A 74 -1.76 -2.68 -9.46
N THR A 75 -2.62 -2.23 -10.37
CA THR A 75 -2.51 -2.52 -11.81
C THR A 75 -2.00 -1.27 -12.49
N LEU A 76 -0.93 -1.42 -13.28
CA LEU A 76 -0.29 -0.35 -14.04
C LEU A 76 -0.86 -0.29 -15.46
N ALA A 77 -0.90 0.92 -16.04
CA ALA A 77 -1.27 1.21 -17.42
C ALA A 77 -0.05 1.19 -18.37
#